data_AF-A0A8S1NNC4-F1
#
_entry.id   AF-A0A8S1NNC4-F1
#
_cell.length_a   1.000
_cell.length_b   1.000
_cell.length_c   1.000
_cell.angle_alpha   90.00
_cell.angle_beta   90.00
_cell.angle_gamma   90.00
#
_symmetry.space_group_name_H-M   'P 1'
#
loop_
_entity.id
_entity.type
_entity.pdbx_description
1 polymer ?
#
loop_
_entity_poly.entity_id
_entity_poly.type
_entity_poly.pdbx_seq_one_letter_code
_entity_poly.pdbx_strand_id
1 'polypeptide(L)'
;MNNVFCKHHPDNQIIFIIWNSTTLKLACDECMGTNLIEGNAQEEKWKKLAIRKALKEPDYFLSQFKLNQKNKVIMLALEKYPHVQLLEVVDKIEQQIKQIQIILDKIVDQLKEEATNIRNNKEALRKQFENITHYSQLKELIEGLNNSYQKITYDIFNQVEANLEKIFIDLEKDSTCLNQEIEKYSAKSIIIYCTS
;
A
#
# COMPACT_ATOMS: atom_id res chain seq x y z
N MET A 1 -21.75 -33.28 6.04
CA MET A 1 -20.46 -32.56 6.12
C MET A 1 -20.43 -31.59 4.95
N ASN A 2 -20.33 -30.29 5.21
CA ASN A 2 -20.17 -29.32 4.13
C ASN A 2 -18.80 -29.53 3.50
N ASN A 3 -18.76 -29.73 2.19
CA ASN A 3 -17.50 -29.88 1.47
C ASN A 3 -16.81 -28.51 1.42
N VAL A 4 -15.58 -28.44 1.94
CA VAL A 4 -14.75 -27.24 1.86
C VAL A 4 -13.85 -27.38 0.63
N PHE A 5 -14.02 -26.51 -0.34
CA PHE A 5 -13.26 -26.52 -1.59
C PHE A 5 -12.01 -25.65 -1.51
N CYS A 6 -10.98 -26.03 -2.26
CA CYS A 6 -9.72 -25.30 -2.30
C CYS A 6 -9.90 -23.95 -3.02
N LYS A 7 -9.34 -22.88 -2.46
CA LYS A 7 -9.36 -21.55 -3.08
C LYS A 7 -8.58 -21.46 -4.39
N HIS A 8 -7.59 -22.34 -4.59
CA HIS A 8 -6.72 -22.35 -5.78
C HIS A 8 -7.15 -23.40 -6.80
N HIS A 9 -7.83 -24.46 -6.36
CA HIS A 9 -8.34 -25.53 -7.20
C HIS A 9 -9.82 -25.75 -6.86
N PRO A 10 -10.75 -24.97 -7.45
CA PRO A 10 -12.16 -24.93 -7.04
C PRO A 10 -12.87 -26.29 -7.11
N ASP A 11 -12.43 -27.16 -8.03
CA ASP A 11 -12.99 -28.50 -8.21
C ASP A 11 -12.49 -29.51 -7.17
N ASN A 12 -11.46 -29.16 -6.40
CA ASN A 12 -10.82 -30.04 -5.45
C ASN A 12 -11.19 -29.72 -4.01
N GLN A 13 -11.53 -30.77 -3.26
CA GLN A 13 -11.81 -30.65 -1.84
C GLN A 13 -10.52 -30.50 -1.05
N ILE A 14 -10.57 -29.66 -0.02
CA ILE A 14 -9.53 -29.61 0.99
C ILE A 14 -9.61 -30.91 1.80
N ILE A 15 -8.54 -31.70 1.76
CA ILE A 15 -8.49 -32.99 2.44
C ILE A 15 -7.27 -33.16 3.36
N PHE A 16 -6.31 -32.23 3.34
CA PHE A 16 -5.14 -32.25 4.21
C PHE A 16 -5.00 -30.98 5.05
N ILE A 17 -4.49 -31.18 6.27
CA ILE A 17 -3.87 -30.16 7.10
C ILE A 17 -2.37 -30.33 6.95
N ILE A 18 -1.67 -29.25 6.60
CA ILE A 18 -0.22 -29.20 6.55
C ILE A 18 0.31 -28.13 7.49
N TRP A 19 1.41 -28.39 8.16
CA TRP A 19 1.99 -27.44 9.10
C TRP A 19 3.49 -27.62 9.27
N ASN A 20 4.16 -26.54 9.63
CA ASN A 20 5.55 -26.50 10.10
C ASN A 20 5.58 -25.84 11.49
N SER A 21 6.72 -25.27 11.89
CA SER A 21 6.86 -24.66 13.23
C SER A 21 6.09 -23.34 13.38
N THR A 22 5.82 -22.64 12.28
CA THR A 22 5.28 -21.27 12.27
C THR A 22 3.92 -21.14 11.57
N THR A 23 3.55 -22.11 10.74
CA THR A 23 2.49 -21.98 9.75
C THR A 23 1.63 -23.24 9.71
N LEU A 24 0.31 -23.06 9.63
CA LEU A 24 -0.67 -24.11 9.39
C LEU A 24 -1.51 -23.73 8.17
N LYS A 25 -1.63 -24.64 7.20
CA LYS A 25 -2.40 -24.44 5.97
C LYS A 25 -3.32 -25.63 5.72
N LEU A 26 -4.38 -25.35 4.96
CA LEU A 26 -5.30 -26.34 4.43
C LEU A 26 -4.97 -26.58 2.95
N ALA A 27 -4.87 -27.84 2.54
CA ALA A 27 -4.48 -28.22 1.18
C ALA A 27 -5.39 -29.29 0.57
N CYS A 28 -5.62 -29.20 -0.74
CA CYS A 28 -6.14 -30.30 -1.57
C CYS A 28 -4.98 -31.14 -2.13
N ASP A 29 -5.30 -32.24 -2.83
CA ASP A 29 -4.31 -33.11 -3.48
C ASP A 29 -3.36 -32.35 -4.43
N GLU A 30 -3.88 -31.42 -5.23
CA GLU A 30 -3.06 -30.66 -6.18
C GLU A 30 -2.16 -29.62 -5.49
N CYS A 31 -2.66 -28.92 -4.47
CA CYS A 31 -1.84 -28.03 -3.64
C CYS A 31 -0.72 -28.78 -2.91
N MET A 32 -0.90 -30.06 -2.60
CA MET A 32 0.14 -30.89 -1.99
C MET A 32 1.26 -31.20 -2.99
N GLY A 33 0.90 -31.44 -4.27
CA GLY A 33 1.87 -31.73 -5.32
C GLY A 33 2.78 -30.54 -5.63
N THR A 34 2.22 -29.33 -5.71
CA THR A 34 2.97 -28.10 -6.03
C THR A 34 3.86 -27.60 -4.89
N ASN A 35 3.38 -27.62 -3.64
CA ASN A 35 4.17 -27.15 -2.47
C ASN A 35 5.36 -28.07 -2.12
N LEU A 36 5.40 -29.32 -2.60
CA LEU A 36 6.54 -30.23 -2.42
C LEU A 36 7.64 -30.05 -3.48
N ILE A 37 7.36 -29.33 -4.59
CA ILE A 37 8.27 -29.16 -5.72
C ILE A 37 9.01 -27.81 -5.67
N GLU A 38 8.47 -26.79 -5.01
CA GLU A 38 9.09 -25.45 -4.90
C GLU A 38 9.81 -25.18 -3.56
N GLY A 39 10.20 -26.23 -2.83
CA GLY A 39 11.02 -26.11 -1.61
C GLY A 39 12.50 -26.02 -1.93
N ASN A 40 12.99 -24.83 -2.30
CA ASN A 40 14.42 -24.51 -2.26
C ASN A 40 14.98 -24.74 -0.84
N ALA A 41 16.22 -25.19 -0.80
CA ALA A 41 16.99 -25.60 0.37
C ALA A 41 16.96 -24.60 1.54
N GLN A 42 16.12 -24.88 2.56
CA GLN A 42 16.43 -24.75 3.99
C GLN A 42 15.26 -25.35 4.79
N GLU A 43 15.56 -26.40 5.53
CA GLU A 43 14.62 -27.39 6.06
C GLU A 43 13.70 -26.84 7.17
N GLU A 44 12.46 -26.50 6.82
CA GLU A 44 11.34 -26.74 7.73
C GLU A 44 10.51 -27.90 7.20
N LYS A 45 10.67 -29.06 7.85
CA LYS A 45 9.96 -30.29 7.49
C LYS A 45 8.46 -30.12 7.73
N TRP A 46 7.73 -29.79 6.67
CA TRP A 46 6.27 -29.74 6.67
C TRP A 46 5.71 -31.11 7.04
N LYS A 47 4.89 -31.15 8.09
CA LYS A 47 4.07 -32.30 8.47
C LYS A 47 2.74 -32.24 7.74
N LYS A 48 2.15 -33.41 7.47
CA LYS A 48 0.84 -33.55 6.83
C LYS A 48 -0.04 -34.53 7.57
N LEU A 49 -1.34 -34.25 7.62
CA LEU A 49 -2.36 -35.16 8.13
C LEU A 49 -3.64 -35.00 7.31
N ALA A 50 -4.24 -36.11 6.93
CA ALA A 50 -5.56 -36.09 6.31
C ALA A 50 -6.60 -35.58 7.31
N ILE A 51 -7.47 -34.65 6.90
CA ILE A 51 -8.54 -34.08 7.74
C ILE A 51 -9.42 -35.19 8.29
N ARG A 52 -9.78 -36.18 7.46
CA ARG A 52 -10.57 -37.34 7.91
C ARG A 52 -9.90 -38.11 9.05
N LYS A 53 -8.57 -38.24 9.02
CA LYS A 53 -7.82 -38.90 10.09
C LYS A 53 -7.74 -38.01 11.33
N ALA A 54 -7.51 -36.71 11.16
CA ALA A 54 -7.51 -35.74 12.26
C ALA A 54 -8.84 -35.72 13.02
N LEU A 55 -9.96 -35.82 12.30
CA LEU A 55 -11.30 -35.85 12.89
C LEU A 55 -11.63 -37.17 13.58
N LYS A 56 -11.07 -38.30 13.11
CA LYS A 56 -11.28 -39.63 13.72
C LYS A 56 -10.37 -39.87 14.92
N GLU A 57 -9.19 -39.28 14.92
CA GLU A 57 -8.15 -39.45 15.94
C GLU A 57 -7.66 -38.07 16.44
N PRO A 58 -8.52 -37.30 17.13
CA PRO A 58 -8.20 -35.94 17.55
C PRO A 58 -7.01 -35.88 18.51
N ASP A 59 -6.89 -36.85 19.42
CA ASP A 59 -5.75 -36.95 20.34
C ASP A 59 -4.42 -37.15 19.61
N TYR A 60 -4.42 -37.99 18.57
CA TYR A 60 -3.25 -38.19 17.73
C TYR A 60 -2.87 -36.89 17.02
N PHE A 61 -3.83 -36.17 16.43
CA PHE A 61 -3.57 -34.88 15.78
C PHE A 61 -2.99 -33.86 16.77
N LEU A 62 -3.62 -33.69 17.94
CA LEU A 62 -3.15 -32.76 18.96
C LEU A 62 -1.76 -33.11 19.49
N SER A 63 -1.44 -34.41 19.62
CA SER A 63 -0.11 -34.87 20.03
C SER A 63 1.01 -34.46 19.06
N GLN A 64 0.68 -34.20 17.79
CA GLN A 64 1.66 -33.76 16.80
C GLN A 64 2.14 -32.32 16.98
N PHE A 65 1.33 -31.52 17.68
CA PHE A 65 1.70 -30.19 18.12
C PHE A 65 2.36 -30.32 19.49
N LYS A 66 3.63 -29.91 19.61
CA LYS A 66 4.30 -29.81 20.91
C LYS A 66 3.68 -28.64 21.68
N LEU A 67 2.45 -28.81 22.14
CA LEU A 67 1.72 -27.80 22.89
C LEU A 67 2.50 -27.52 24.18
N ASN A 68 2.85 -26.25 24.38
CA ASN A 68 3.46 -25.81 25.62
C ASN A 68 2.45 -25.98 26.79
N GLN A 69 2.95 -25.92 28.02
CA GLN A 69 2.15 -26.10 29.24
C GLN A 69 0.92 -25.17 29.26
N LYS A 70 1.08 -23.92 28.81
CA LYS A 70 0.00 -22.91 28.78
C LYS A 70 -1.12 -23.33 27.83
N ASN A 71 -0.79 -23.78 26.62
CA ASN A 71 -1.76 -24.21 25.63
C ASN A 71 -2.49 -25.48 26.06
N LYS A 72 -1.81 -26.41 26.76
CA LYS A 72 -2.47 -27.59 27.35
C LYS A 72 -3.52 -27.22 28.39
N VAL A 73 -3.20 -26.27 29.28
CA VAL A 73 -4.15 -25.75 30.28
C VAL A 73 -5.36 -25.10 29.60
N ILE A 74 -5.14 -24.35 28.52
CA ILE A 74 -6.23 -23.76 27.73
C ILE A 74 -7.10 -24.84 27.10
N MET A 75 -6.52 -25.86 26.45
CA MET A 75 -7.30 -26.96 25.85
C MET A 75 -8.15 -27.70 26.89
N LEU A 76 -7.58 -28.02 28.05
CA LEU A 76 -8.31 -28.65 29.16
C LEU A 76 -9.40 -27.74 29.75
N ALA A 77 -9.20 -26.42 29.72
CA ALA A 77 -10.23 -25.47 30.11
C ALA A 77 -11.35 -25.43 29.08
N LEU A 78 -11.03 -25.45 27.78
CA LEU A 78 -11.99 -25.44 26.67
C LEU A 78 -12.85 -26.71 26.63
N GLU A 79 -12.30 -27.89 26.97
CA GLU A 79 -13.06 -29.14 27.09
C GLU A 79 -14.20 -29.07 28.13
N LYS A 80 -14.07 -28.19 29.12
CA LYS A 80 -15.08 -28.01 30.17
C LYS A 80 -16.25 -27.13 29.73
N TYR A 81 -16.14 -26.46 28.58
CA TYR A 81 -17.20 -25.58 28.07
C TYR A 81 -18.13 -26.34 27.12
N PRO A 82 -19.45 -26.16 27.25
CA PRO A 82 -20.40 -26.65 26.26
C PRO A 82 -20.06 -26.08 24.88
N HIS A 83 -20.09 -26.93 23.85
CA HIS A 83 -19.78 -26.55 22.47
C HIS A 83 -20.57 -25.30 21.99
N VAL A 84 -21.81 -25.12 22.47
CA VAL A 84 -22.65 -23.96 22.14
C VAL A 84 -22.04 -22.65 22.66
N GLN A 85 -21.50 -22.64 23.88
CA GLN A 85 -20.88 -21.45 24.47
C GLN A 85 -19.56 -21.09 23.78
N LEU A 86 -18.81 -22.10 23.34
CA LEU A 86 -17.59 -21.88 22.56
C LEU A 86 -17.89 -21.23 21.21
N LEU A 87 -18.95 -21.64 20.53
CA LEU A 87 -19.40 -21.01 19.28
C LEU A 87 -19.77 -19.55 19.50
N GLU A 88 -20.51 -19.22 20.56
CA GLU A 88 -20.85 -17.82 20.88
C GLU A 88 -19.61 -16.95 21.16
N VAL A 89 -18.60 -17.51 21.83
CA VAL A 89 -17.34 -16.80 22.08
C VAL A 89 -16.57 -16.58 20.78
N VAL A 90 -16.51 -17.59 19.90
CA VAL A 90 -15.88 -17.46 18.58
C VAL A 90 -16.60 -16.40 17.74
N ASP A 91 -17.92 -16.40 17.69
CA ASP A 91 -18.70 -15.41 16.96
C ASP A 91 -18.44 -13.98 17.46
N LYS A 92 -18.36 -13.79 18.79
CA LYS A 92 -18.01 -12.50 19.39
C LYS A 92 -16.61 -12.04 18.99
N ILE A 93 -15.63 -12.95 19.00
CA ILE A 93 -14.26 -12.65 18.58
C ILE A 93 -14.22 -12.28 17.09
N GLU A 94 -14.93 -13.03 16.24
CA GLU A 94 -15.03 -12.71 14.81
C GLU A 94 -15.65 -11.34 14.55
N GLN A 95 -16.72 -10.99 15.29
CA GLN A 95 -17.33 -9.67 15.19
C GLN A 95 -16.38 -8.56 15.63
N GLN A 96 -15.64 -8.75 16.71
CA GLN A 96 -14.63 -7.78 17.17
C GLN A 96 -13.52 -7.60 16.14
N ILE A 97 -13.02 -8.69 15.54
CA ILE A 97 -12.00 -8.62 14.48
C ILE A 97 -12.53 -7.82 13.28
N LYS A 98 -13.77 -8.06 12.86
CA LYS A 98 -14.41 -7.29 11.76
C LYS A 98 -14.51 -5.81 12.10
N GLN A 99 -14.90 -5.46 13.34
CA GLN A 99 -14.96 -4.06 13.77
C GLN A 99 -13.58 -3.40 13.76
N ILE A 100 -12.54 -4.10 14.23
CA ILE A 100 -11.16 -3.61 14.18
C ILE A 100 -10.72 -3.37 12.74
N GLN A 101 -11.02 -4.29 11.82
CA GLN A 101 -10.71 -4.13 10.40
C GLN A 101 -11.35 -2.88 9.81
N ILE A 102 -12.64 -2.64 10.07
CA ILE A 102 -13.35 -1.44 9.61
C ILE A 102 -12.70 -0.15 10.15
N ILE A 103 -12.25 -0.16 11.40
CA ILE A 103 -11.57 1.00 12.00
C ILE A 103 -10.21 1.24 11.31
N LEU A 104 -9.45 0.17 11.07
CA LEU A 104 -8.16 0.25 10.39
C LEU A 104 -8.31 0.80 8.97
N ASP A 105 -9.29 0.32 8.21
CA ASP A 105 -9.55 0.80 6.85
C ASP A 105 -9.85 2.31 6.83
N LYS A 106 -10.66 2.80 7.79
CA LYS A 106 -10.93 4.24 7.94
C LYS A 106 -9.69 5.05 8.25
N ILE A 107 -8.82 4.56 9.14
CA ILE A 107 -7.55 5.23 9.47
C ILE A 107 -6.65 5.29 8.24
N VAL A 108 -6.56 4.20 7.48
CA VAL A 108 -5.77 4.14 6.24
C VAL A 108 -6.26 5.18 5.23
N ASP A 109 -7.57 5.32 5.05
CA ASP A 109 -8.12 6.29 4.11
C ASP A 109 -7.88 7.75 4.57
N GLN A 110 -8.00 8.04 5.86
CA GLN A 110 -7.65 9.34 6.42
C GLN A 110 -6.17 9.70 6.19
N LEU A 111 -5.26 8.75 6.39
CA LEU A 111 -3.83 8.97 6.17
C LEU A 111 -3.50 9.23 4.69
N LYS A 112 -4.21 8.59 3.75
CA LYS A 112 -4.07 8.87 2.31
C LYS A 112 -4.49 10.30 1.98
N GLU A 113 -5.59 10.77 2.56
CA GLU A 113 -6.08 12.13 2.38
C GLU A 113 -5.06 13.14 2.92
N GLU A 114 -4.55 12.93 4.13
CA GLU A 114 -3.50 13.77 4.72
C GLU A 114 -2.23 13.80 3.86
N ALA A 115 -1.77 12.65 3.36
CA ALA A 115 -0.62 12.58 2.47
C ALA A 115 -0.84 13.38 1.16
N THR A 116 -2.06 13.34 0.63
CA THR A 116 -2.45 14.11 -0.56
C THR A 116 -2.43 15.61 -0.26
N ASN A 117 -2.97 16.02 0.89
CA ASN A 117 -2.96 17.41 1.33
C ASN A 117 -1.54 17.94 1.55
N ILE A 118 -0.65 17.16 2.17
CA ILE A 118 0.76 17.51 2.33
C ILE A 118 1.44 17.71 0.97
N ARG A 119 1.17 16.82 0.00
CA ARG A 119 1.72 16.94 -1.35
C ARG A 119 1.26 18.22 -2.04
N ASN A 120 -0.04 18.54 -1.94
CA ASN A 120 -0.61 19.74 -2.53
C ASN A 120 -0.03 21.02 -1.89
N ASN A 121 0.13 21.03 -0.56
CA ASN A 121 0.74 22.15 0.16
C ASN A 121 2.20 22.34 -0.22
N LYS A 122 2.97 21.25 -0.37
CA LYS A 122 4.35 21.32 -0.86
C LYS A 122 4.42 21.95 -2.25
N GLU A 123 3.53 21.55 -3.15
CA GLU A 123 3.49 22.10 -4.51
C GLU A 123 3.09 23.58 -4.52
N ALA A 124 2.11 23.96 -3.71
CA ALA A 124 1.70 25.36 -3.55
C ALA A 124 2.85 26.23 -3.00
N LEU A 125 3.58 25.74 -1.99
CA LEU A 125 4.75 26.41 -1.45
C LEU A 125 5.85 26.57 -2.50
N ARG A 126 6.12 25.51 -3.28
CA ARG A 126 7.10 25.57 -4.36
C ARG A 126 6.78 26.69 -5.36
N LYS A 127 5.53 26.77 -5.83
CA LYS A 127 5.08 27.84 -6.74
C LYS A 127 5.21 29.23 -6.14
N GLN A 128 4.93 29.37 -4.83
CA GLN A 128 5.15 30.64 -4.13
C GLN A 128 6.62 31.03 -4.10
N PHE A 129 7.53 30.08 -3.85
CA PHE A 129 8.97 30.33 -3.88
C PHE A 129 9.46 30.72 -5.28
N GLU A 130 9.02 30.02 -6.32
CA GLU A 130 9.37 30.34 -7.72
C GLU A 130 8.95 31.78 -8.08
N ASN A 131 7.73 32.18 -7.70
CA ASN A 131 7.25 33.55 -7.90
C ASN A 131 8.09 34.60 -7.15
N ILE A 132 8.51 34.31 -5.92
CA ILE A 132 9.38 35.22 -5.14
C ILE A 132 10.75 35.35 -5.83
N THR A 133 11.31 34.26 -6.33
CA THR A 133 12.59 34.27 -7.06
C THR A 133 12.50 35.12 -8.32
N HIS A 134 11.44 34.94 -9.13
CA HIS A 134 11.22 35.75 -10.33
C HIS A 134 11.05 37.25 -10.00
N TYR A 135 10.34 37.58 -8.93
CA TYR A 135 10.21 38.96 -8.48
C TYR A 135 11.55 39.56 -8.03
N SER A 136 12.38 38.80 -7.32
CA SER A 136 13.72 39.23 -6.92
C SER A 136 14.62 39.49 -8.13
N GLN A 137 14.62 38.59 -9.11
CA GLN A 137 15.38 38.75 -10.35
C GLN A 137 14.92 39.98 -11.14
N LEU A 138 13.62 40.20 -11.22
CA LEU A 138 13.06 41.39 -11.88
C LEU A 138 13.48 42.68 -11.15
N LYS A 139 13.46 42.67 -9.81
CA LYS A 139 13.88 43.83 -9.00
C LYS A 139 15.37 44.15 -9.20
N GLU A 140 16.25 43.15 -9.17
CA GLU A 140 17.68 43.31 -9.45
C GLU A 140 17.92 43.88 -10.85
N LEU A 141 17.14 43.46 -11.83
CA LEU A 141 17.24 43.97 -13.19
C LEU A 141 16.80 45.44 -13.29
N ILE A 142 15.71 45.82 -12.62
CA ILE A 142 15.25 47.22 -12.52
C ILE A 142 16.29 48.08 -11.79
N GLU A 143 16.88 47.59 -10.70
CA GLU A 143 17.95 48.28 -9.97
C GLU A 143 19.22 48.41 -10.84
N GLY A 144 19.57 47.36 -11.59
CA GLY A 144 20.65 47.37 -12.58
C GLY A 144 20.43 48.41 -13.67
N LEU A 145 19.22 48.47 -14.24
CA LEU A 145 18.81 49.50 -15.21
C LEU A 145 18.95 50.91 -14.63
N ASN A 146 18.46 51.13 -13.41
CA ASN A 146 18.55 52.44 -12.73
C ASN A 146 20.00 52.87 -12.47
N ASN A 147 20.87 51.95 -12.04
CA ASN A 147 22.28 52.23 -11.79
C ASN A 147 23.06 52.46 -13.10
N SER A 148 22.66 51.78 -14.18
CA SER A 148 23.24 51.95 -15.52
C SER A 148 22.88 53.30 -16.14
N TYR A 149 21.71 53.85 -15.80
CA TYR A 149 21.29 55.20 -16.21
C TYR A 149 22.21 56.31 -15.67
N GLN A 150 22.99 56.04 -14.62
CA GLN A 150 23.97 56.99 -14.06
C GLN A 150 25.36 56.90 -14.71
N LYS A 151 25.65 55.86 -15.52
CA LYS A 151 26.95 55.64 -16.22
C LYS A 151 26.72 54.87 -17.52
N ILE A 152 26.34 55.54 -18.60
CA ILE A 152 25.96 54.84 -19.84
C ILE A 152 27.21 54.50 -20.68
N THR A 153 27.48 53.21 -20.84
CA THR A 153 28.29 52.62 -21.94
C THR A 153 27.50 51.50 -22.62
N TYR A 154 27.70 51.35 -23.93
CA TYR A 154 26.97 50.43 -24.83
C TYR A 154 26.97 48.96 -24.37
N ASP A 155 28.04 48.51 -23.71
CA ASP A 155 28.15 47.13 -23.20
C ASP A 155 27.15 46.80 -22.08
N ILE A 156 26.77 47.79 -21.27
CA ILE A 156 25.81 47.59 -20.17
C ILE A 156 24.40 47.38 -20.72
N PHE A 157 24.06 48.07 -21.82
CA PHE A 157 22.79 47.88 -22.51
C PHE A 157 22.66 46.46 -23.07
N ASN A 158 23.69 45.96 -23.74
CA ASN A 158 23.70 44.59 -24.29
C ASN A 158 23.61 43.53 -23.18
N GLN A 159 24.24 43.76 -22.02
CA GLN A 159 24.13 42.85 -20.87
C GLN A 159 22.72 42.83 -20.29
N VAL A 160 22.07 43.99 -20.18
CA VAL A 160 20.71 44.07 -19.65
C VAL A 160 19.71 43.48 -20.65
N GLU A 161 19.88 43.71 -21.94
CA GLU A 161 19.06 43.14 -23.01
C GLU A 161 19.16 41.61 -23.04
N ALA A 162 20.37 41.05 -22.96
CA ALA A 162 20.56 39.60 -22.90
C ALA A 162 19.96 38.97 -21.62
N ASN A 163 20.01 39.68 -20.49
CA ASN A 163 19.37 39.23 -19.25
C ASN A 163 17.85 39.26 -19.34
N LEU A 164 17.27 40.29 -19.98
CA LEU A 164 15.84 40.38 -20.25
C LEU A 164 15.37 39.27 -21.19
N GLU A 165 16.06 39.04 -22.30
CA GLU A 165 15.75 37.93 -23.21
C GLU A 165 15.76 36.59 -22.49
N LYS A 166 16.76 36.36 -21.62
CA LYS A 166 16.85 35.10 -20.87
C LYS A 166 15.68 34.91 -19.91
N ILE A 167 15.28 35.97 -19.19
CA ILE A 167 14.11 35.93 -18.30
C ILE A 167 12.82 35.69 -19.11
N PHE A 168 12.67 36.31 -20.28
CA PHE A 168 11.52 36.07 -21.14
C PHE A 168 11.47 34.63 -21.67
N ILE A 169 12.60 34.07 -22.10
CA ILE A 169 12.69 32.67 -22.55
C ILE A 169 12.38 31.70 -21.42
N ASP A 170 12.86 31.96 -20.20
CA ASP A 170 12.59 31.11 -19.04
C ASP A 170 11.11 31.18 -18.64
N LEU A 171 10.49 32.36 -18.67
CA LEU A 171 9.04 32.54 -18.47
C LEU A 171 8.19 31.85 -19.56
N GLU A 172 8.64 31.88 -20.82
CA GLU A 172 7.95 31.25 -21.94
C GLU A 172 8.06 29.71 -21.87
N LYS A 173 9.21 29.17 -21.44
CA LYS A 173 9.39 27.75 -21.11
C LYS A 173 8.50 27.29 -19.97
N ASP A 174 8.35 28.09 -18.93
CA ASP A 174 7.46 27.77 -17.82
C ASP A 174 5.98 27.82 -18.24
N SER A 175 5.59 28.76 -19.12
CA SER A 175 4.23 28.79 -19.66
C SER A 175 3.91 27.59 -20.57
N THR A 176 4.90 27.11 -21.33
CA THR A 176 4.73 25.93 -22.20
C THR A 176 4.68 24.64 -21.38
N CYS A 177 5.42 24.55 -20.27
CA CYS A 177 5.31 23.48 -19.29
C CYS A 177 3.91 23.46 -18.63
N LEU A 178 3.40 24.64 -18.21
CA LEU A 178 2.07 24.77 -17.63
C LEU A 178 0.96 24.42 -18.64
N ASN A 179 1.08 24.87 -19.89
CA ASN A 179 0.14 24.54 -20.97
C ASN A 179 0.14 23.04 -21.30
N GLN A 180 1.30 22.38 -21.29
CA GLN A 180 1.41 20.93 -21.49
C GLN A 180 0.84 20.12 -20.31
N GLU A 181 0.96 20.61 -19.08
CA GLU A 181 0.30 20.01 -17.91
C GLU A 181 -1.21 20.20 -17.95
N ILE A 182 -1.69 21.39 -18.33
CA ILE A 182 -3.13 21.65 -18.53
C ILE A 182 -3.68 20.71 -19.60
N GLU A 183 -3.00 20.57 -20.75
CA GLU A 183 -3.39 19.64 -21.82
C GLU A 183 -3.45 18.18 -21.34
N LYS A 184 -2.45 17.72 -20.58
CA LYS A 184 -2.43 16.38 -19.96
C LYS A 184 -3.56 16.17 -18.96
N TYR A 185 -3.92 17.18 -18.18
CA TYR A 185 -5.05 17.11 -17.25
C TYR A 185 -6.40 17.12 -17.98
N SER A 186 -6.56 17.93 -19.03
CA SER A 186 -7.75 17.91 -19.89
C SER A 186 -7.91 16.60 -20.68
N ALA A 187 -6.81 15.99 -21.13
CA ALA A 187 -6.85 14.68 -21.78
C ALA A 187 -7.25 13.56 -20.80
N LYS A 188 -6.86 13.65 -19.52
CA LYS A 188 -7.28 12.70 -18.48
C LYS A 188 -8.74 12.87 -18.06
N SER A 189 -9.27 14.09 -18.02
CA SER A 189 -10.68 14.33 -17.71
C SER A 189 -11.64 13.98 -18.86
N ILE A 190 -11.16 13.92 -20.11
CA ILE A 190 -11.94 13.44 -21.27
C ILE A 190 -12.09 11.90 -21.27
N ILE A 191 -11.19 11.15 -20.63
CA ILE A 191 -11.29 9.68 -20.56
C ILE A 191 -12.37 9.20 -19.57
N ILE A 192 -12.90 10.08 -18.70
CA ILE A 192 -13.96 9.69 -17.73
C ILE A 192 -15.38 9.76 -18.35
N TYR A 193 -15.57 10.37 -19.53
CA TYR A 193 -16.90 10.48 -20.16
C TYR A 193 -17.09 9.66 -21.45
N CYS A 194 -16.23 8.67 -21.71
CA CYS A 194 -16.40 7.75 -22.85
C CYS A 194 -16.30 6.28 -22.45
N THR A 195 -16.96 5.86 -21.37
CA THR A 195 -17.45 4.48 -21.19
C THR A 195 -18.55 4.46 -20.14
N SER A 196 -19.76 4.87 -20.51
CA SER A 196 -21.10 4.26 -20.29
C SER A 196 -22.21 5.30 -20.38
#